data_AF-A0A2R8Y7I4-F1
#
_entry.id   AF-A0A2R8Y7I4-F1
#
_cell.length_a   1.000
_cell.length_b   1.000
_cell.length_c   1.000
_cell.angle_alpha   90.00
_cell.angle_beta   90.00
_cell.angle_gamma   90.00
#
_symmetry.space_group_name_H-M   'P 1'
#
loop_
_entity.id
_entity.type
_entity.pdbx_description
1 polymer ?
#
loop_
_entity_poly.entity_id
_entity_poly.type
_entity_poly.pdbx_seq_one_letter_code
_entity_poly.pdbx_strand_id
1 'polypeptide(L)'
;MRLFGGNFAHQASVARVVGQQGRGRAGIEASLDVQYLMSAGANISTWVYSSPGRHEGQEPFLQWLMLLSNESALPHVHTVSYGDDEDSLSSAYIQRVNTELMKAAARGLTLLFASGDSGAGCWSVSGRHQFRPTFPASRSQAPNLLCGIQLPLFLFVSSQAF
;
A
#
# COMPACT_ATOMS: atom_id res chain seq x y z
N MET A 1 -3.77 -2.69 -36.09
CA MET A 1 -3.21 -2.95 -34.75
C MET A 1 -3.96 -4.12 -34.14
N ARG A 2 -3.25 -5.19 -33.76
CA ARG A 2 -3.84 -6.33 -33.06
C ARG A 2 -3.64 -6.06 -31.57
N LEU A 3 -4.71 -5.71 -30.86
CA LEU A 3 -4.66 -5.59 -29.40
C LEU A 3 -4.38 -6.99 -28.84
N PHE A 4 -3.17 -7.19 -28.31
CA PHE A 4 -2.87 -8.37 -27.52
C PHE A 4 -3.69 -8.28 -26.23
N GLY A 5 -4.63 -9.22 -26.03
CA GLY A 5 -5.36 -9.36 -24.77
C GLY A 5 -6.87 -9.56 -24.84
N GLY A 6 -7.50 -9.58 -26.02
CA GLY A 6 -8.96 -9.77 -26.15
C GLY A 6 -9.53 -11.10 -25.62
N ASN A 7 -8.66 -12.07 -25.29
CA ASN A 7 -9.05 -13.40 -24.78
C ASN A 7 -8.64 -13.63 -23.31
N PHE A 8 -8.18 -12.62 -22.57
CA PHE A 8 -7.89 -12.81 -21.15
C PHE A 8 -9.21 -12.90 -20.37
N ALA A 9 -9.37 -14.00 -19.62
CA ALA A 9 -10.45 -14.12 -18.66
C ALA A 9 -10.19 -13.15 -17.50
N HIS A 10 -10.92 -12.04 -17.48
CA HIS A 10 -10.91 -11.11 -16.36
C HIS A 10 -11.97 -11.50 -15.35
N GLN A 11 -11.64 -11.43 -14.06
CA GLN A 11 -12.66 -11.52 -13.03
C GLN A 11 -13.50 -10.24 -13.04
N ALA A 12 -14.82 -10.38 -13.05
CA ALA A 12 -15.74 -9.25 -13.05
C ALA A 12 -15.89 -8.59 -11.67
N SER A 13 -15.39 -9.25 -10.61
CA SER A 13 -15.52 -8.80 -9.23
C SER A 13 -14.34 -9.25 -8.38
N VAL A 14 -14.06 -8.50 -7.31
CA VAL A 14 -13.11 -8.90 -6.27
C VAL A 14 -13.66 -10.08 -5.45
N ALA A 15 -12.78 -10.94 -4.98
CA ALA A 15 -13.18 -12.14 -4.23
C ALA A 15 -13.53 -11.85 -2.77
N ARG A 16 -12.91 -10.82 -2.17
CA ARG A 16 -13.17 -10.41 -0.78
C ARG A 16 -12.93 -8.92 -0.61
N VAL A 17 -13.81 -8.25 0.13
CA VAL A 17 -13.58 -6.91 0.66
C VAL A 17 -13.41 -7.03 2.17
N VAL A 18 -12.32 -6.48 2.70
CA VAL A 18 -11.99 -6.49 4.12
C VAL A 18 -12.05 -5.05 4.65
N GLY A 19 -12.74 -4.86 5.77
CA GLY A 19 -13.07 -3.55 6.32
C GLY A 19 -14.46 -3.06 5.89
N GLN A 20 -14.82 -1.83 6.25
CA GLN A 20 -16.09 -1.25 5.83
C GLN A 20 -15.89 -0.56 4.46
N GLN A 21 -16.83 -0.74 3.55
CA GLN A 21 -17.07 0.25 2.50
C GLN A 21 -18.23 1.07 3.04
N GLY A 22 -17.98 2.32 3.45
CA GLY A 22 -19.09 3.22 3.76
C GLY A 22 -20.01 3.34 2.53
N ARG A 23 -21.22 3.88 2.67
CA ARG A 23 -22.10 4.21 1.53
C ARG A 23 -21.58 5.38 0.67
N GLY A 24 -20.26 5.58 0.62
CA GLY A 24 -19.59 6.61 -0.16
C GLY A 24 -19.20 6.09 -1.54
N ARG A 25 -18.95 7.00 -2.49
CA ARG A 25 -18.33 6.63 -3.77
C ARG A 25 -16.91 6.16 -3.51
N ALA A 26 -16.52 5.05 -4.13
CA ALA A 26 -15.11 4.66 -4.21
C ALA A 26 -14.31 5.83 -4.80
N GLY A 27 -13.17 6.16 -4.17
CA GLY A 27 -12.27 7.17 -4.68
C GLY A 27 -11.66 6.76 -6.03
N ILE A 28 -11.09 7.73 -6.75
CA ILE A 28 -10.34 7.47 -7.98
C ILE A 28 -9.22 6.48 -7.69
N GLU A 29 -8.43 6.72 -6.63
CA GLU A 29 -7.31 5.86 -6.20
C GLU A 29 -7.74 4.40 -5.96
N ALA A 30 -8.78 4.18 -5.16
CA ALA A 30 -9.27 2.84 -4.85
C ALA A 30 -9.80 2.07 -6.08
N SER A 31 -10.41 2.80 -7.03
CA SER A 31 -10.90 2.20 -8.28
C SER A 31 -9.74 1.84 -9.21
N LEU A 32 -8.76 2.75 -9.26
CA LEU A 32 -7.59 2.68 -10.10
C LEU A 32 -6.72 1.47 -9.69
N ASP A 33 -6.38 1.35 -8.40
CA ASP A 33 -5.63 0.24 -7.81
C ASP A 33 -6.16 -1.16 -8.19
N VAL A 34 -7.47 -1.36 -7.98
CA VAL A 34 -8.11 -2.67 -8.22
C VAL A 34 -8.13 -3.01 -9.70
N GLN A 35 -8.45 -2.04 -10.56
CA GLN A 35 -8.58 -2.27 -12.00
C GLN A 35 -7.24 -2.69 -12.62
N TYR A 36 -6.14 -2.01 -12.29
CA TYR A 36 -4.84 -2.39 -12.83
C TYR A 36 -4.28 -3.65 -12.18
N LEU A 37 -4.49 -3.88 -10.87
CA LEU A 37 -4.06 -5.13 -10.25
C LEU A 37 -4.73 -6.33 -10.92
N MET A 38 -6.04 -6.28 -11.10
CA MET A 38 -6.81 -7.35 -11.76
C MET A 38 -6.57 -7.43 -13.27
N SER A 39 -5.95 -6.40 -13.87
CA SER A 39 -5.52 -6.42 -15.27
C SER A 39 -4.12 -7.01 -15.44
N ALA A 40 -3.18 -6.63 -14.57
CA ALA A 40 -1.81 -7.15 -14.57
C ALA A 40 -1.75 -8.61 -14.07
N GLY A 41 -2.53 -8.92 -13.02
CA GLY A 41 -2.75 -10.25 -12.48
C GLY A 41 -4.10 -10.83 -12.91
N ALA A 42 -4.36 -10.88 -14.21
CA ALA A 42 -5.63 -11.38 -14.74
C ALA A 42 -5.94 -12.79 -14.23
N ASN A 43 -7.21 -13.04 -13.93
CA ASN A 43 -7.74 -14.31 -13.42
C ASN A 43 -7.18 -14.76 -12.05
N ILE A 44 -6.65 -13.86 -11.23
CA ILE A 44 -6.20 -14.14 -9.86
C ILE A 44 -7.22 -13.60 -8.85
N SER A 45 -7.54 -14.42 -7.83
CA SER A 45 -8.41 -14.02 -6.72
C SER A 45 -7.84 -12.81 -6.00
N THR A 46 -8.56 -11.69 -6.06
CA THR A 46 -8.10 -10.39 -5.56
C THR A 46 -8.93 -9.94 -4.37
N TRP A 47 -8.26 -9.47 -3.32
CA TRP A 47 -8.89 -8.94 -2.11
C TRP A 47 -8.68 -7.42 -2.07
N VAL A 48 -9.65 -6.70 -1.51
CA VAL A 48 -9.54 -5.25 -1.28
C VAL A 48 -9.62 -4.98 0.21
N TYR A 49 -8.62 -4.31 0.77
CA TYR A 49 -8.67 -3.78 2.13
C TYR A 49 -9.11 -2.33 2.07
N SER A 50 -10.14 -1.94 2.82
CA SER A 50 -10.67 -0.58 2.83
C SER A 50 -10.94 -0.12 4.26
N SER A 51 -10.30 0.98 4.67
CA SER A 51 -10.59 1.65 5.94
C SER A 51 -11.14 3.05 5.66
N PRO A 52 -12.46 3.22 5.54
CA PRO A 52 -13.08 4.50 5.27
C PRO A 52 -13.17 5.31 6.55
N GLY A 53 -12.87 6.60 6.46
CA GLY A 53 -13.00 7.53 7.57
C GLY A 53 -11.80 8.44 7.69
N ARG A 54 -12.01 9.62 8.31
CA ARG A 54 -10.90 10.41 8.84
C ARG A 54 -10.51 9.73 10.15
N HIS A 55 -9.37 9.07 10.14
CA HIS A 55 -8.77 8.57 11.37
C HIS A 55 -7.83 9.65 11.90
N GLU A 56 -7.98 10.01 13.17
CA GLU A 56 -7.03 10.91 13.81
C GLU A 56 -5.73 10.13 14.05
N GLY A 57 -4.75 10.31 13.16
CA GLY A 57 -3.41 9.75 13.29
C GLY A 57 -3.06 8.60 12.33
N GLN A 58 -1.81 8.13 12.45
CA GLN A 58 -1.16 7.11 11.61
C GLN A 58 -1.62 5.66 11.91
N GLU A 59 -2.73 5.51 12.63
CA GLU A 59 -3.19 4.25 13.22
C GLU A 59 -3.71 3.20 12.23
N PRO A 60 -4.43 3.55 11.14
CA PRO A 60 -5.05 2.53 10.29
C PRO A 60 -4.03 1.67 9.54
N PHE A 61 -2.86 2.22 9.20
CA PHE A 61 -1.79 1.48 8.56
C PHE A 61 -1.18 0.43 9.50
N LEU A 62 -0.88 0.81 10.74
CA LEU A 62 -0.37 -0.13 11.74
C LEU A 62 -1.44 -1.19 12.11
N GLN A 63 -2.71 -0.79 12.17
CA GLN A 63 -3.80 -1.74 12.39
C GLN A 63 -3.88 -2.78 11.26
N TRP A 64 -3.74 -2.37 10.00
CA TRP A 64 -3.66 -3.31 8.87
C TRP A 64 -2.48 -4.27 8.99
N LEU A 65 -1.28 -3.79 9.34
CA LEU A 65 -0.11 -4.64 9.57
C LEU A 65 -0.34 -5.66 10.70
N MET A 66 -0.99 -5.24 11.78
CA MET A 66 -1.37 -6.14 12.88
C MET A 66 -2.41 -7.18 12.44
N LEU A 67 -3.37 -6.80 11.59
CA LEU A 67 -4.35 -7.73 11.01
C LEU A 67 -3.67 -8.78 10.13
N LEU A 68 -2.65 -8.40 9.34
CA LEU A 68 -1.88 -9.38 8.59
C LEU A 68 -1.33 -10.43 9.54
N SER A 69 -0.67 -10.04 10.63
CA SER A 69 -0.11 -10.98 11.60
C SER A 69 -1.14 -11.90 12.28
N ASN A 70 -2.42 -11.53 12.30
CA ASN A 70 -3.47 -12.29 12.99
C ASN A 70 -4.26 -13.25 12.08
N GLU A 71 -4.21 -13.06 10.76
CA GLU A 71 -4.93 -13.89 9.80
C GLU A 71 -4.03 -15.02 9.27
N SER A 72 -4.52 -16.27 9.28
CA SER A 72 -3.72 -17.44 8.88
C SER A 72 -3.63 -17.62 7.36
N ALA A 73 -4.71 -17.32 6.63
CA ALA A 73 -4.80 -17.43 5.18
C ALA A 73 -4.86 -16.04 4.53
N LEU A 74 -3.73 -15.58 4.01
CA LEU A 74 -3.58 -14.28 3.34
C LEU A 74 -3.14 -14.45 1.88
N PRO A 75 -3.48 -13.50 0.99
CA PRO A 75 -2.85 -13.40 -0.32
C PRO A 75 -1.32 -13.32 -0.20
N HIS A 76 -0.58 -13.94 -1.11
CA HIS A 76 0.89 -13.92 -1.05
C HIS A 76 1.50 -12.56 -1.43
N VAL A 77 0.80 -11.78 -2.24
CA VAL A 77 1.25 -10.48 -2.74
C VAL A 77 0.27 -9.42 -2.26
N HIS A 78 0.79 -8.42 -1.56
CA HIS A 78 0.08 -7.22 -1.20
C HIS A 78 0.79 -6.04 -1.83
N THR A 79 0.03 -5.19 -2.48
CA THR A 79 0.49 -3.91 -2.95
C THR A 79 -0.18 -2.83 -2.08
N VAL A 80 0.51 -1.73 -1.81
CA VAL A 80 0.09 -0.76 -0.79
C VAL A 80 0.37 0.66 -1.26
N SER A 81 -0.69 1.43 -1.48
CA SER A 81 -0.64 2.89 -1.67
C SER A 81 -0.78 3.59 -0.31
N TYR A 82 0.33 3.72 0.41
CA TYR A 82 0.44 4.45 1.69
C TYR A 82 1.85 5.05 1.83
N GLY A 83 1.94 6.29 2.29
CA GLY A 83 3.22 6.91 2.62
C GLY A 83 3.05 8.17 3.48
N ASP A 84 3.84 8.28 4.53
CA ASP A 84 4.02 9.50 5.32
C ASP A 84 5.42 10.07 5.08
N ASP A 85 5.58 11.38 5.25
CA ASP A 85 6.91 11.99 5.34
C ASP A 85 7.68 11.37 6.52
N GLU A 86 8.86 10.78 6.26
CA GLU A 86 9.60 10.02 7.28
C GLU A 86 9.98 10.89 8.49
N ASP A 87 10.24 12.18 8.27
CA ASP A 87 10.55 13.17 9.32
C ASP A 87 9.37 13.49 10.25
N SER A 88 8.14 13.20 9.82
CA SER A 88 6.93 13.40 10.64
C SER A 88 6.69 12.27 11.64
N LEU A 89 7.40 11.14 11.50
CA LEU A 89 7.15 9.92 12.26
C LEU A 89 8.05 9.83 13.50
N SER A 90 7.50 9.31 14.59
CA SER A 90 8.33 8.98 15.76
C SER A 90 9.21 7.76 15.48
N SER A 91 10.41 7.73 16.05
CA SER A 91 11.31 6.56 15.97
C SER A 91 10.61 5.29 16.49
N ALA A 92 9.81 5.39 17.54
CA ALA A 92 9.06 4.26 18.09
C ALA A 92 8.06 3.68 17.07
N TYR A 93 7.36 4.54 16.34
CA TYR A 93 6.42 4.12 15.30
C TYR A 93 7.14 3.44 14.12
N ILE A 94 8.22 4.04 13.60
CA ILE A 94 9.02 3.45 12.52
C ILE A 94 9.54 2.07 12.91
N GLN A 95 10.10 1.93 14.11
CA GLN A 95 10.61 0.63 14.59
C GLN A 95 9.50 -0.40 14.74
N ARG A 96 8.33 0.01 15.23
CA ARG A 96 7.17 -0.88 15.34
C ARG A 96 6.71 -1.35 13.97
N VAL A 97 6.51 -0.45 13.01
CA VAL A 97 6.12 -0.80 11.64
C VAL A 97 7.16 -1.72 11.01
N ASN A 98 8.45 -1.41 11.12
CA ASN A 98 9.51 -2.28 10.60
C ASN A 98 9.45 -3.69 11.17
N THR A 99 9.14 -3.82 12.46
CA THR A 99 8.95 -5.14 13.09
C THR A 99 7.77 -5.90 12.48
N GLU A 100 6.65 -5.23 12.21
CA GLU A 100 5.50 -5.87 11.56
C GLU A 100 5.79 -6.24 10.09
N LEU A 101 6.53 -5.41 9.35
CA LEU A 101 6.98 -5.72 7.99
C LEU A 101 7.93 -6.93 7.98
N MET A 102 8.84 -7.02 8.94
CA MET A 102 9.70 -8.20 9.11
C MET A 102 8.89 -9.45 9.42
N LYS A 103 7.87 -9.36 10.27
CA LYS A 103 6.95 -10.48 10.55
C LYS A 103 6.21 -10.93 9.28
N ALA A 104 5.72 -10.00 8.47
CA ALA A 104 5.06 -10.32 7.20
C ALA A 104 6.04 -11.01 6.22
N ALA A 105 7.27 -10.51 6.11
CA ALA A 105 8.29 -11.13 5.26
C ALA A 105 8.70 -12.52 5.74
N ALA A 106 8.82 -12.74 7.05
CA ALA A 106 9.10 -14.06 7.64
C ALA A 106 8.00 -15.09 7.35
N ARG A 107 6.77 -14.63 7.08
CA ARG A 107 5.65 -15.46 6.64
C ARG A 107 5.61 -15.71 5.13
N GLY A 108 6.58 -15.19 4.38
CA GLY A 108 6.64 -15.32 2.92
C GLY A 108 5.67 -14.40 2.17
N LEU A 109 5.21 -13.32 2.80
CA LEU A 109 4.39 -12.30 2.13
C LEU A 109 5.30 -11.35 1.34
N THR A 110 4.88 -11.02 0.13
CA THR A 110 5.48 -9.95 -0.69
C THR A 110 4.68 -8.68 -0.47
N LEU A 111 5.32 -7.63 0.01
CA LEU A 111 4.72 -6.31 0.19
C LEU A 111 5.38 -5.31 -0.76
N LEU A 112 4.59 -4.64 -1.57
CA LEU A 112 5.02 -3.61 -2.54
C LEU A 112 4.43 -2.28 -2.10
N PHE A 113 5.25 -1.24 -1.96
CA PHE A 113 4.80 0.10 -1.55
C PHE A 113 5.06 1.11 -2.67
N ALA A 114 4.13 2.03 -2.86
CA ALA A 114 4.33 3.17 -3.73
C ALA A 114 5.50 4.03 -3.23
N SER A 115 6.34 4.53 -4.14
CA SER A 115 7.47 5.40 -3.81
C SER A 115 7.07 6.85 -3.48
N GLY A 116 5.81 7.20 -3.74
CA GLY A 116 5.27 8.56 -3.62
C GLY A 116 5.27 9.34 -4.94
N ASP A 117 4.41 10.34 -5.02
CA ASP A 117 4.17 11.14 -6.24
C ASP A 117 5.00 12.43 -6.29
N SER A 118 5.75 12.73 -5.23
CA SER A 118 6.50 13.99 -5.05
C SER A 118 7.96 13.91 -5.51
N GLY A 119 8.34 12.86 -6.25
CA GLY A 119 9.73 12.62 -6.65
C GLY A 119 10.65 12.49 -5.43
N ALA A 120 11.74 13.27 -5.39
CA ALA A 120 12.65 13.28 -4.24
C ALA A 120 12.08 14.00 -2.99
N GLY A 121 10.91 14.61 -3.12
CA GLY A 121 10.33 15.48 -2.10
C GLY A 121 11.14 16.77 -1.89
N CYS A 122 10.58 17.69 -1.10
CA CYS A 122 11.28 18.90 -0.71
C CYS A 122 10.92 19.26 0.73
N TRP A 123 11.92 19.29 1.60
CA TRP A 123 11.77 19.68 3.00
C TRP A 123 12.58 20.94 3.28
N SER A 124 11.92 22.00 3.73
CA SER A 124 12.57 23.25 4.12
C SER A 124 12.88 23.24 5.61
N VAL A 125 14.15 23.02 5.96
CA VAL A 125 14.63 22.97 7.34
C VAL A 125 15.69 24.03 7.54
N SER A 126 15.47 24.92 8.51
CA SER A 126 16.43 25.96 8.90
C SER A 126 16.90 26.83 7.71
N GLY A 127 15.98 27.14 6.79
CA GLY A 127 16.25 27.96 5.61
C GLY A 127 17.01 27.24 4.47
N ARG A 128 17.13 25.90 4.51
CA ARG A 128 17.73 25.09 3.45
C ARG A 128 16.75 24.02 2.96
N HIS A 129 16.81 23.72 1.67
CA HIS A 129 16.00 22.65 1.07
C HIS A 129 16.79 21.34 1.06
N GLN A 130 16.12 20.25 1.44
CA GLN A 130 16.66 18.90 1.43
C GLN A 130 15.63 17.94 0.82
N PHE A 131 16.09 16.77 0.36
CA PHE A 131 15.18 15.71 -0.06
C PHE A 131 14.36 15.20 1.11
N ARG A 132 13.11 14.83 0.83
CA ARG A 132 12.15 14.38 1.84
C ARG A 132 11.71 12.96 1.53
N PRO A 133 12.35 11.94 2.13
CA PRO A 133 11.96 10.56 1.92
C PRO A 133 10.60 10.27 2.57
N THR A 134 9.85 9.33 1.99
CA THR A 134 8.58 8.84 2.54
C THR A 134 8.74 7.44 3.12
N PHE A 135 8.02 7.15 4.20
CA PHE A 135 7.99 5.86 4.86
C PHE A 135 6.61 5.21 4.63
N PRO A 136 6.53 3.89 4.38
CA PRO A 136 7.56 2.85 4.50
C PRO A 136 8.48 2.66 3.28
N ALA A 137 8.33 3.45 2.21
CA ALA A 137 9.12 3.29 0.98
C ALA A 137 10.64 3.45 1.18
N SER A 138 11.08 4.35 2.05
CA SER A 138 12.49 4.71 2.21
C SER A 138 13.32 3.72 3.04
N ARG A 139 12.71 3.03 4.02
CA ARG A 139 13.47 2.37 5.09
C ARG A 139 12.91 1.05 5.61
N SER A 140 12.54 0.16 4.70
CA SER A 140 12.16 -1.21 5.05
C SER A 140 13.37 -2.11 5.35
N GLN A 141 13.40 -2.73 6.52
CA GLN A 141 14.46 -3.68 6.91
C GLN A 141 14.17 -5.14 6.53
N ALA A 142 13.07 -5.41 5.82
CA ALA A 142 12.66 -6.77 5.46
C ALA A 142 13.33 -7.25 4.16
N PRO A 143 13.96 -8.44 4.15
CA PRO A 143 14.74 -8.92 2.99
C PRO A 143 13.91 -9.29 1.75
N ASN A 144 12.59 -9.44 1.89
CA ASN A 144 11.66 -9.70 0.78
C ASN A 144 10.85 -8.45 0.37
N LEU A 145 11.28 -7.25 0.79
CA LEU A 145 10.66 -6.02 0.33
C LEU A 145 11.35 -5.51 -0.94
N LEU A 146 10.59 -5.36 -2.02
CA LEU A 146 11.06 -4.62 -3.18
C LEU A 146 10.87 -3.13 -2.89
N CYS A 147 11.99 -2.44 -2.71
CA CYS A 147 12.05 -1.01 -2.48
C CYS A 147 11.69 -0.26 -3.78
N GLY A 148 10.65 0.57 -3.71
CA GLY A 148 10.33 1.68 -4.62
C GLY A 148 10.41 1.38 -6.12
N ILE A 149 9.38 0.73 -6.68
CA ILE A 149 9.15 0.86 -8.12
C ILE A 149 8.24 2.07 -8.32
N GLN A 150 8.70 3.07 -9.08
CA GLN A 150 7.87 4.15 -9.62
C GLN A 150 6.92 3.53 -10.66
N LEU A 151 5.92 2.79 -10.19
CA LEU A 151 4.82 2.32 -11.01
C LEU A 151 3.59 3.09 -10.57
N PRO A 152 2.74 3.51 -11.52
CA PRO A 152 1.42 3.97 -11.16
C PRO A 152 0.71 2.77 -10.52
N LEU A 153 0.16 2.97 -9.32
CA LEU A 153 -0.73 2.07 -8.56
C LEU A 153 -0.06 0.90 -7.84
N PHE A 154 -0.76 0.38 -6.83
CA PHE A 154 -1.26 -1.00 -6.75
C PHE A 154 -1.77 -1.24 -5.30
N LEU A 155 -3.03 -1.67 -5.15
CA LEU A 155 -3.81 -2.07 -3.94
C LEU A 155 -3.74 -1.19 -2.66
N PHE A 156 -4.91 -1.05 -2.05
CA PHE A 156 -5.28 0.01 -1.13
C PHE A 156 -5.18 -0.41 0.36
N VAL A 157 -4.58 0.47 1.17
CA VAL A 157 -4.94 0.72 2.57
C VAL A 157 -5.10 2.24 2.69
N SER A 158 -6.30 2.78 2.43
CA SER A 158 -6.55 4.20 2.77
C SER A 158 -6.56 4.36 4.27
N SER A 159 -5.56 5.04 4.78
CA SER A 159 -5.83 6.22 5.58
C SER A 159 -5.18 7.38 4.86
N GLN A 160 -5.89 8.50 4.74
CA GLN A 160 -5.42 9.69 4.05
C GLN A 160 -3.99 10.06 4.46
N ALA A 161 -3.08 10.08 3.49
CA ALA A 161 -1.94 10.97 3.48
C ALA A 161 -1.90 11.60 2.07
N PHE A 162 -2.45 12.80 1.97
CA PHE A 162 -2.15 13.77 0.91
C PHE A 162 -1.25 14.83 1.53
#